data_AF-A0A7S1VKB0-F1
#
_entry.id   AF-A0A7S1VKB0-F1
#
_cell.length_a   1.000
_cell.length_b   1.000
_cell.length_c   1.000
_cell.angle_alpha   90.00
_cell.angle_beta   90.00
_cell.angle_gamma   90.00
#
_symmetry.space_group_name_H-M   'P 1'
#
loop_
_entity.id
_entity.type
_entity.pdbx_description
1 polymer ?
#
loop_
_entity_poly.entity_id
_entity_poly.type
_entity_poly.pdbx_seq_one_letter_code
_entity_poly.pdbx_strand_id
1 'polypeptide(L)'
;VGRLKFLLDMVETQEEVKTYVCCKQCYSPLADAGNVFTVGGAEGTTGAYVNEHGIIHQTMTIREIHDRLLWYQGSPETRDSWFPGYAWTIAYCRRCHAHLGWMFTIASDNIEDVSEDRPDRFWGLT
;
A
#
# COMPACT_ATOMS: atom_id res chain seq x y z
N VAL A 1 28.65 6.62 6.11
CA VAL A 1 28.94 5.69 4.98
C VAL A 1 28.44 4.25 5.26
N GLY A 2 28.48 3.72 6.50
CA GLY A 2 28.03 2.35 6.78
C GLY A 2 26.54 2.05 6.48
N ARG A 3 25.62 2.96 6.84
CA ARG A 3 24.17 2.77 6.58
C ARG A 3 23.83 2.64 5.10
N LEU A 4 24.41 3.48 4.24
CA LEU A 4 24.14 3.44 2.80
C LEU A 4 24.64 2.14 2.18
N LYS A 5 25.83 1.68 2.58
CA LYS A 5 26.38 0.39 2.12
C LYS A 5 25.51 -0.79 2.55
N PHE A 6 25.02 -0.80 3.79
CA PHE A 6 24.12 -1.86 4.26
C PHE A 6 22.79 -1.89 3.50
N LEU A 7 22.19 -0.72 3.25
CA LEU A 7 20.95 -0.64 2.46
C LEU A 7 21.18 -1.05 1.01
N LEU A 8 22.32 -0.65 0.41
CA LEU A 8 22.67 -1.03 -0.95
C LEU A 8 22.89 -2.54 -1.06
N ASP A 9 23.65 -3.14 -0.14
CA ASP A 9 23.87 -4.59 -0.08
C ASP A 9 22.55 -5.37 0.08
N MET A 10 21.62 -4.88 0.91
CA MET A 10 20.29 -5.44 1.04
C MET A 10 19.46 -5.39 -0.25
N VAL A 11 19.70 -4.40 -1.13
CA VAL A 11 19.00 -4.26 -2.41
C VAL A 11 19.73 -5.03 -3.52
N GLU A 12 21.07 -4.99 -3.55
CA GLU A 12 21.92 -5.64 -4.55
C GLU A 12 21.94 -7.17 -4.41
N THR A 13 21.83 -7.70 -3.19
CA THR A 13 21.74 -9.16 -2.96
C THR A 13 20.42 -9.79 -3.44
N GLN A 14 19.49 -9.00 -4.00
CA GLN A 14 18.15 -9.44 -4.39
C GLN A 14 18.02 -9.96 -5.83
N GLU A 15 19.07 -9.94 -6.66
CA GLU A 15 18.93 -10.14 -8.12
C GLU A 15 18.50 -11.55 -8.59
N GLU A 16 18.38 -12.56 -7.72
CA GLU A 16 17.85 -13.90 -8.11
C GLU A 16 16.69 -14.43 -7.26
N VAL A 17 16.29 -13.75 -6.17
CA VAL A 17 15.23 -14.23 -5.26
C VAL A 17 14.07 -13.23 -5.23
N LYS A 18 12.89 -13.67 -5.68
CA LYS A 18 11.64 -12.89 -5.55
C LYS A 18 11.39 -12.57 -4.08
N THR A 19 11.40 -11.28 -3.76
CA THR A 19 11.08 -10.76 -2.43
C THR A 19 9.59 -10.46 -2.35
N TYR A 20 8.96 -10.75 -1.22
CA TYR A 20 7.53 -10.56 -1.02
C TYR A 20 7.26 -9.65 0.18
N VAL A 21 6.23 -8.81 0.05
CA VAL A 21 5.57 -8.16 1.17
C VAL A 21 4.58 -9.16 1.77
N CYS A 22 4.77 -9.50 3.04
CA CYS A 22 3.99 -10.53 3.71
C CYS A 22 3.15 -9.97 4.85
N CYS A 23 2.03 -10.64 5.17
CA CYS A 23 1.31 -10.35 6.40
C CYS A 23 2.22 -10.63 7.60
N LYS A 24 2.40 -9.64 8.48
CA LYS A 24 3.26 -9.74 9.67
C LYS A 24 2.86 -10.88 10.61
N GLN A 25 1.58 -11.23 10.66
CA GLN A 25 1.06 -12.20 11.64
C GLN A 25 1.09 -13.65 11.16
N CYS A 26 0.85 -13.90 9.86
CA CYS A 26 0.75 -15.27 9.34
C CYS A 26 1.67 -15.56 8.15
N TYR A 27 2.50 -14.59 7.76
CA TYR A 27 3.47 -14.68 6.66
C TYR A 27 2.86 -14.99 5.28
N SER A 28 1.56 -14.80 5.10
CA SER A 28 0.94 -14.89 3.78
C SER A 28 1.59 -13.88 2.81
N PRO A 29 2.05 -14.31 1.62
CA PRO A 29 2.77 -13.44 0.67
C PRO A 29 1.78 -12.56 -0.09
N LEU A 30 1.56 -11.34 0.40
CA LEU A 30 0.52 -10.44 -0.10
C LEU A 30 0.87 -9.87 -1.48
N ALA A 31 2.10 -9.41 -1.68
CA ALA A 31 2.54 -8.81 -2.94
C ALA A 31 4.01 -9.14 -3.22
N ASP A 32 4.40 -9.12 -4.50
CA ASP A 32 5.81 -9.00 -4.91
C ASP A 32 6.34 -7.62 -4.48
N ALA A 33 7.55 -7.55 -3.91
CA ALA A 33 8.17 -6.31 -3.49
C ALA A 33 8.43 -5.35 -4.67
N GLY A 34 8.53 -5.87 -5.91
CA GLY A 34 8.60 -5.04 -7.12
C GLY A 34 7.34 -4.21 -7.40
N ASN A 35 6.23 -4.49 -6.71
CA ASN A 35 5.00 -3.69 -6.81
C ASN A 35 4.96 -2.49 -5.85
N VAL A 36 5.99 -2.31 -5.01
CA VAL A 36 6.13 -1.11 -4.19
C VAL A 36 6.39 0.08 -5.11
N PHE A 37 5.58 1.13 -4.99
CA PHE A 37 5.65 2.30 -5.87
C PHE A 37 5.34 3.59 -5.11
N THR A 38 5.62 4.74 -5.69
CA THR A 38 5.22 6.05 -5.15
C THR A 38 3.95 6.50 -5.88
N VAL A 39 2.85 6.70 -5.15
CA VAL A 39 1.64 7.32 -5.72
C VAL A 39 1.80 8.84 -5.77
N GLY A 40 1.19 9.49 -6.77
CA GLY A 40 1.21 10.95 -6.91
C GLY A 40 0.75 11.65 -5.63
N GLY A 41 1.55 12.62 -5.16
CA GLY A 41 1.30 13.36 -3.91
C GLY A 41 1.85 12.73 -2.63
N ALA A 42 2.43 11.52 -2.68
CA ALA A 42 3.13 10.92 -1.54
C ALA A 42 4.59 11.41 -1.44
N GLU A 43 5.15 11.41 -0.22
CA GLU A 43 6.57 11.76 0.03
C GLU A 43 7.56 10.67 -0.44
N GLY A 44 7.05 9.50 -0.85
CA GLY A 44 7.83 8.36 -1.32
C GLY A 44 6.97 7.10 -1.36
N THR A 45 7.62 5.93 -1.37
CA THR A 45 6.94 4.62 -1.35
C THR A 45 6.33 4.28 0.02
N THR A 46 6.69 5.03 1.06
CA THR A 46 6.15 4.91 2.42
C THR A 46 6.02 6.29 3.03
N GLY A 47 4.83 6.59 3.56
CA GLY A 47 4.53 7.85 4.25
C GLY A 47 3.93 7.63 5.64
N ALA A 48 3.93 8.67 6.48
CA ALA A 48 3.26 8.65 7.77
C ALA A 48 1.95 9.46 7.68
N TYR A 49 0.83 8.80 7.90
CA TYR A 49 -0.49 9.41 7.79
C TYR A 49 -1.28 9.26 9.08
N VAL A 50 -2.16 10.22 9.38
CA VAL A 50 -2.96 10.21 10.60
C VAL A 50 -4.41 9.93 10.23
N ASN A 51 -5.04 8.96 10.88
CA ASN A 51 -6.47 8.73 10.69
C ASN A 51 -7.31 9.73 11.51
N GLU A 52 -8.63 9.71 11.32
CA GLU A 52 -9.59 10.59 12.02
C GLU A 52 -9.52 10.50 13.56
N HIS A 53 -8.99 9.40 14.10
CA HIS A 53 -8.83 9.16 15.53
C HIS A 53 -7.47 9.62 16.08
N GLY A 54 -6.62 10.24 15.25
CA GLY A 54 -5.29 10.70 15.66
C GLY A 54 -4.21 9.60 15.67
N ILE A 55 -4.47 8.42 15.13
CA ILE A 55 -3.51 7.30 15.08
C ILE A 55 -2.63 7.45 13.84
N ILE A 56 -1.30 7.38 14.05
CA ILE A 56 -0.31 7.44 12.98
C ILE A 56 -0.12 6.05 12.37
N HIS A 57 -0.24 5.97 11.04
CA HIS A 57 0.03 4.79 10.22
C HIS A 57 1.22 5.06 9.31
N GLN A 58 2.26 4.21 9.41
CA GLN A 58 3.32 4.17 8.42
C GLN A 58 2.85 3.29 7.27
N THR A 59 2.47 3.93 6.17
CA THR A 59 1.76 3.26 5.08
C THR A 59 2.63 3.17 3.84
N MET A 60 2.87 1.94 3.38
CA MET A 60 3.57 1.63 2.13
C MET A 60 2.58 1.45 0.99
N THR A 61 2.84 2.08 -0.15
CA THR A 61 1.98 2.02 -1.33
C THR A 61 2.38 0.89 -2.28
N ILE A 62 1.43 0.00 -2.55
CA ILE A 62 1.58 -1.22 -3.36
C ILE A 62 0.65 -1.14 -4.58
N ARG A 63 1.21 -1.30 -5.77
CA ARG A 63 0.48 -1.19 -7.04
C ARG A 63 -0.39 -2.42 -7.31
N GLU A 64 0.13 -3.61 -7.05
CA GLU A 64 -0.58 -4.87 -7.23
C GLU A 64 -0.40 -5.80 -6.03
N ILE A 65 -1.50 -6.45 -5.63
CA ILE A 65 -1.54 -7.41 -4.51
C ILE A 65 -2.28 -8.67 -4.95
N HIS A 66 -2.00 -9.79 -4.29
CA HIS A 66 -2.76 -11.03 -4.45
C HIS A 66 -4.14 -10.87 -3.79
N ASP A 67 -5.09 -10.27 -4.50
CA ASP A 67 -6.41 -9.87 -4.00
C ASP A 67 -7.18 -11.00 -3.27
N ARG A 68 -7.00 -12.27 -3.72
CA ARG A 68 -7.59 -13.45 -3.07
C ARG A 68 -7.13 -13.67 -1.63
N LEU A 69 -5.99 -13.12 -1.22
CA LEU A 69 -5.44 -13.19 0.13
C LEU A 69 -5.98 -12.09 1.05
N LEU A 70 -6.78 -11.17 0.52
CA LEU A 70 -7.39 -10.07 1.25
C LEU A 70 -8.89 -10.32 1.47
N TRP A 71 -9.41 -9.66 2.49
CA TRP A 71 -10.84 -9.49 2.73
C TRP A 71 -11.09 -8.01 3.02
N TYR A 72 -12.11 -7.43 2.39
CA TYR A 72 -12.43 -6.01 2.50
C TYR A 72 -13.66 -5.79 3.36
N GLN A 73 -13.62 -4.77 4.21
CA GLN A 73 -14.71 -4.40 5.10
C GLN A 73 -15.27 -3.02 4.74
N GLY A 74 -16.59 -2.96 4.63
CA GLY A 74 -17.33 -1.73 4.37
C GLY A 74 -17.41 -1.38 2.89
N SER A 75 -18.04 -0.23 2.62
CA SER A 75 -18.07 0.40 1.30
C SER A 75 -16.89 1.36 1.15
N PRO A 76 -16.47 1.71 -0.09
CA PRO A 76 -15.46 2.74 -0.29
C PRO A 76 -15.89 4.10 0.28
N GLU A 77 -15.00 4.76 1.03
CA GLU A 77 -15.21 6.08 1.64
C GLU A 77 -14.16 7.09 1.16
N THR A 78 -14.59 8.30 0.78
CA THR A 78 -13.66 9.39 0.39
C THR A 78 -13.26 10.28 1.56
N ARG A 79 -14.04 10.23 2.64
CA ARG A 79 -13.86 11.01 3.85
C ARG A 79 -12.51 10.67 4.50
N ASP A 80 -11.73 11.67 4.87
CA ASP A 80 -10.40 11.52 5.49
C ASP A 80 -9.40 10.69 4.66
N SER A 81 -9.60 10.59 3.34
CA SER A 81 -8.65 9.91 2.46
C SER A 81 -7.31 10.63 2.42
N TRP A 82 -6.22 9.87 2.60
CA TRP A 82 -4.85 10.39 2.53
C TRP A 82 -4.39 10.70 1.11
N PHE A 83 -5.08 10.14 0.12
CA PHE A 83 -4.78 10.31 -1.30
C PHE A 83 -5.98 10.99 -1.96
N PRO A 84 -5.92 12.32 -2.18
CA PRO A 84 -6.98 13.06 -2.84
C PRO A 84 -7.36 12.39 -4.17
N GLY A 85 -8.67 12.29 -4.43
CA GLY A 85 -9.19 11.59 -5.60
C GLY A 85 -9.46 10.10 -5.42
N TYR A 86 -9.07 9.52 -4.28
CA TYR A 86 -9.32 8.11 -3.96
C TYR A 86 -10.30 7.93 -2.80
N ALA A 87 -11.16 6.92 -2.93
CA ALA A 87 -11.90 6.35 -1.82
C ALA A 87 -11.13 5.16 -1.24
N TRP A 88 -11.17 4.97 0.07
CA TRP A 88 -10.53 3.86 0.76
C TRP A 88 -11.53 2.81 1.24
N THR A 89 -11.10 1.55 1.28
CA THR A 89 -11.83 0.43 1.91
C THR A 89 -10.87 -0.36 2.77
N ILE A 90 -11.27 -0.71 3.99
CA ILE A 90 -10.39 -1.40 4.95
C ILE A 90 -10.06 -2.79 4.41
N ALA A 91 -8.78 -3.16 4.48
CA ALA A 91 -8.25 -4.43 4.03
C ALA A 91 -7.70 -5.26 5.20
N TYR A 92 -8.12 -6.51 5.28
CA TYR A 92 -7.63 -7.49 6.24
C TYR A 92 -7.00 -8.69 5.54
N CYS A 93 -6.12 -9.38 6.24
CA CYS A 93 -5.60 -10.65 5.80
C CYS A 93 -6.70 -11.70 5.84
N ARG A 94 -7.03 -12.32 4.70
CA ARG A 94 -8.06 -13.36 4.64
C ARG A 94 -7.76 -14.59 5.49
N ARG A 95 -6.46 -14.86 5.74
CA ARG A 95 -6.02 -16.04 6.50
C ARG A 95 -6.11 -15.86 8.01
N CYS A 96 -5.72 -14.71 8.53
CA CYS A 96 -5.58 -14.48 9.98
C CYS A 96 -6.41 -13.31 10.51
N HIS A 97 -7.15 -12.62 9.64
CA HIS A 97 -7.99 -11.47 9.95
C HIS A 97 -7.26 -10.27 10.57
N ALA A 98 -5.92 -10.26 10.54
CA ALA A 98 -5.15 -9.08 10.91
C ALA A 98 -5.46 -7.92 9.96
N HIS A 99 -5.62 -6.72 10.52
CA HIS A 99 -5.70 -5.49 9.73
C HIS A 99 -4.40 -5.32 8.95
N LEU A 100 -4.51 -5.11 7.64
CA LEU A 100 -3.35 -4.91 6.77
C LEU A 100 -3.21 -3.46 6.32
N GLY A 101 -4.30 -2.69 6.29
CA GLY A 101 -4.33 -1.34 5.74
C GLY A 101 -5.60 -1.12 4.92
N TRP A 102 -5.46 -0.49 3.74
CA TRP A 102 -6.60 -0.08 2.91
C TRP A 102 -6.36 -0.32 1.43
N MET A 103 -7.44 -0.60 0.70
CA MET A 103 -7.49 -0.47 -0.76
C MET A 103 -7.97 0.93 -1.11
N PHE A 104 -7.27 1.62 -2.01
CA PHE A 104 -7.65 2.91 -2.55
C PHE A 104 -8.13 2.72 -3.98
N THR A 105 -9.33 3.20 -4.30
CA THR A 105 -9.94 3.16 -5.65
C THR A 105 -10.31 4.57 -6.09
N ILE A 106 -10.17 4.90 -7.37
CA ILE A 106 -10.58 6.22 -7.90
C ILE A 106 -12.02 6.52 -7.48
N ALA A 107 -12.23 7.68 -6.87
CA ALA A 107 -13.56 8.19 -6.57
C ALA A 107 -14.22 8.72 -7.85
N SER A 108 -15.50 8.41 -8.04
CA SER A 108 -16.30 8.73 -9.23
C SER A 108 -16.21 10.19 -9.68
N ASP A 109 -15.94 11.11 -8.76
CA ASP A 109 -15.93 12.56 -8.99
C ASP A 109 -14.57 13.10 -9.46
N ASN A 110 -13.52 12.25 -9.56
CA ASN A 110 -12.13 12.67 -9.86
C ASN A 110 -11.56 12.05 -11.15
N ILE A 111 -12.42 11.81 -12.15
CA ILE A 111 -12.03 11.22 -13.43
C ILE A 111 -11.17 12.19 -14.27
N GLU A 112 -11.15 13.50 -13.98
CA GLU A 112 -10.48 14.52 -14.80
C GLU A 112 -8.95 14.59 -14.66
N ASP A 113 -8.36 14.05 -13.59
CA ASP A 113 -6.90 14.03 -13.40
C ASP A 113 -6.27 12.76 -14.01
N VAL A 114 -6.18 12.72 -15.35
CA VAL A 114 -5.76 11.54 -16.11
C VAL A 114 -4.24 11.49 -16.34
N SER A 115 -3.43 11.65 -15.29
CA SER A 115 -1.99 11.39 -15.45
C SER A 115 -1.79 9.90 -15.80
N GLU A 116 -0.98 9.59 -16.82
CA GLU A 116 -0.80 8.22 -17.34
C GLU A 116 -0.34 7.20 -16.28
N ASP A 117 0.32 7.66 -15.21
CA ASP A 117 0.84 6.79 -14.13
C ASP A 117 -0.11 6.65 -12.93
N ARG A 118 -1.27 7.32 -12.95
CA ARG A 118 -2.25 7.25 -11.86
C ARG A 118 -2.97 5.89 -11.90
N PRO A 119 -2.86 5.04 -10.86
CA PRO A 119 -3.53 3.74 -10.87
C PRO A 119 -5.02 3.86 -10.54
N ASP A 120 -5.87 3.07 -11.22
CA ASP A 120 -7.31 2.97 -10.91
C ASP A 120 -7.57 2.49 -9.47
N ARG A 121 -6.67 1.64 -8.99
CA ARG A 121 -6.63 1.20 -7.60
C ARG A 121 -5.21 0.87 -7.16
N PHE A 122 -4.95 0.99 -5.87
CA PHE A 122 -3.73 0.55 -5.23
C PHE A 122 -4.01 0.21 -3.75
N TRP A 123 -3.00 -0.22 -3.01
CA TRP A 123 -3.13 -0.56 -1.59
C TRP A 123 -2.13 0.21 -0.74
N GLY A 124 -2.58 0.69 0.40
CA GLY A 124 -1.71 1.22 1.46
C GLY A 124 -1.65 0.21 2.59
N LEU A 125 -0.50 -0.43 2.81
CA LEU A 125 -0.29 -1.41 3.88
C LEU A 125 0.41 -0.78 5.09
N THR A 126 -0.03 -1.10 6.31
CA THR A 126 0.47 -0.56 7.60
C THR A 126 1.03 -1.61 8.54
#